data_AF-A0A4Q6XSM7-F1
#
_entry.id   AF-A0A4Q6XSM7-F1
#
_cell.length_a   1.000
_cell.length_b   1.000
_cell.length_c   1.000
_cell.angle_alpha   90.00
_cell.angle_beta   90.00
_cell.angle_gamma   90.00
#
_symmetry.space_group_name_H-M   'P 1'
#
loop_
_entity.id
_entity.type
_entity.pdbx_description
1 polymer ?
#
loop_
_entity_poly.entity_id
_entity_poly.type
_entity_poly.pdbx_seq_one_letter_code
_entity_poly.pdbx_strand_id
1 'polypeptide(L)'
;MAYTLPTIKQSTKPAKNKKAVALCVDNAYLPYASFVSGQILEKEKQRDFDIVICLPDTEKLPVSIHEDIRYCTVDFSAINELPVGRLSSATYHKIFLPSIFKDQYEQILYLDADVYINAPCISQILDSNKDGKGLMMAIDISEIERKSGFNFHNAYLNRYIALKHQYRNAGVILFNTKRLLKIDYLTQMMDYAKKHRHKLLRHDQTLINTVLHDEIGSLSFLYNYQLIDTTIPLLEEFQPKILHFVGELKPWNTEEGFIGSFHTEYEHYIGQHFPAHQIDSKTEFELKFESRKKKRKYKNVVREQLSLGVFIGKEKLKHVLSFFDEESPDNVMNNPKIRRILSRFRSTIDTSIYECEIGASRGVL
;
A
#
# COMPACT_ATOMS: atom_id res chain seq x y z
N MET A 1 -25.11 7.34 -17.16
CA MET A 1 -24.16 8.05 -18.05
C MET A 1 -22.87 7.28 -18.03
N ALA A 2 -22.30 6.94 -19.19
CA ALA A 2 -21.04 6.20 -19.28
C ALA A 2 -19.87 7.14 -18.96
N TYR A 3 -19.03 6.78 -17.99
CA TYR A 3 -17.72 7.38 -17.81
C TYR A 3 -16.75 6.75 -18.82
N THR A 4 -15.82 7.53 -19.34
CA THR A 4 -14.82 7.04 -20.30
C THR A 4 -13.77 6.21 -19.55
N LEU A 5 -13.61 4.95 -19.95
CA LEU A 5 -12.60 4.07 -19.38
C LEU A 5 -11.20 4.49 -19.84
N PRO A 6 -10.19 4.44 -18.94
CA PRO A 6 -8.81 4.51 -19.37
C PRO A 6 -8.50 3.40 -20.37
N THR A 7 -7.69 3.72 -21.39
CA THR A 7 -7.33 2.78 -22.45
C THR A 7 -5.82 2.63 -22.53
N ILE A 8 -5.36 1.40 -22.77
CA ILE A 8 -3.97 1.13 -23.13
C ILE A 8 -3.71 1.76 -24.50
N LYS A 9 -2.78 2.71 -24.59
CA LYS A 9 -2.35 3.32 -25.84
C LYS A 9 -1.24 2.53 -26.49
N GLN A 10 -0.29 2.06 -25.68
CA GLN A 10 0.85 1.29 -26.13
C GLN A 10 1.18 0.20 -25.11
N SER A 11 1.67 -0.93 -25.60
CA SER A 11 2.14 -2.05 -24.79
C SER A 11 3.42 -2.60 -25.41
N THR A 12 4.47 -2.79 -24.62
CA THR A 12 5.75 -3.30 -25.14
C THR A 12 5.68 -4.78 -25.58
N LYS A 13 4.70 -5.52 -25.09
CA LYS A 13 4.43 -6.93 -25.44
C LYS A 13 2.97 -7.30 -25.15
N PRO A 14 2.42 -8.37 -25.75
CA PRO A 14 1.10 -8.90 -25.36
C PRO A 14 1.15 -9.61 -24.00
N ALA A 15 -0.03 -9.89 -23.43
CA ALA A 15 -0.14 -10.77 -22.25
C ALA A 15 0.30 -12.19 -22.62
N LYS A 16 1.09 -12.83 -21.76
CA LYS A 16 1.50 -14.24 -21.93
C LYS A 16 0.70 -15.16 -21.01
N ASN A 17 0.36 -14.69 -19.82
CA ASN A 17 -0.36 -15.44 -18.80
C ASN A 17 -1.76 -14.90 -18.54
N LYS A 18 -2.59 -15.68 -17.83
CA LYS A 18 -3.90 -15.24 -17.32
C LYS A 18 -3.82 -14.51 -15.97
N LYS A 19 -2.64 -14.50 -15.35
CA LYS A 19 -2.38 -13.84 -14.08
C LYS A 19 -1.36 -12.73 -14.29
N ALA A 20 -1.46 -11.65 -13.53
CA ALA A 20 -0.47 -10.57 -13.56
C ALA A 20 -0.22 -9.99 -12.18
N VAL A 21 1.02 -9.56 -11.94
CA VAL A 21 1.33 -8.53 -10.95
C VAL A 21 1.41 -7.19 -11.66
N ALA A 22 0.69 -6.20 -11.17
CA ALA A 22 0.60 -4.88 -11.78
C ALA A 22 1.03 -3.77 -10.82
N LEU A 23 1.85 -2.85 -11.30
CA LEU A 23 2.17 -1.60 -10.64
C LEU A 23 1.64 -0.45 -11.48
N CYS A 24 0.95 0.51 -10.87
CA CYS A 24 0.46 1.72 -11.56
C CYS A 24 1.13 2.93 -10.94
N VAL A 25 1.96 3.61 -11.73
CA VAL A 25 2.79 4.72 -11.26
C VAL A 25 2.77 5.88 -12.24
N ASP A 26 3.10 7.06 -11.73
CA ASP A 26 3.54 8.15 -12.59
C ASP A 26 5.04 8.03 -12.89
N ASN A 27 5.56 8.94 -13.69
CA ASN A 27 6.95 8.93 -14.09
C ASN A 27 7.93 9.14 -12.92
N ALA A 28 7.51 9.79 -11.84
CA ALA A 28 8.38 10.00 -10.67
C ALA A 28 8.54 8.73 -9.83
N TYR A 29 7.52 7.85 -9.85
CA TYR A 29 7.54 6.57 -9.14
C TYR A 29 7.99 5.37 -9.99
N LEU A 30 8.25 5.58 -11.29
CA LEU A 30 8.72 4.54 -12.19
C LEU A 30 10.02 3.84 -11.71
N PRO A 31 11.05 4.55 -11.21
CA PRO A 31 12.25 3.88 -10.68
C PRO A 31 11.95 2.90 -9.54
N TYR A 32 11.05 3.27 -8.65
CA TYR A 32 10.67 2.45 -7.49
C TYR A 32 9.78 1.26 -7.91
N ALA A 33 8.86 1.45 -8.86
CA ALA A 33 8.11 0.32 -9.43
C ALA A 33 9.01 -0.66 -10.19
N SER A 34 10.03 -0.14 -10.89
CA SER A 34 11.05 -0.97 -11.54
C SER A 34 11.85 -1.77 -10.52
N PHE A 35 12.26 -1.13 -9.41
CA PHE A 35 12.94 -1.79 -8.30
C PHE A 35 12.12 -2.99 -7.78
N VAL A 36 10.86 -2.78 -7.41
CA VAL A 36 9.95 -3.84 -6.94
C VAL A 36 9.83 -4.95 -7.99
N SER A 37 9.65 -4.59 -9.26
CA SER A 37 9.59 -5.56 -10.36
C SER A 37 10.87 -6.38 -10.50
N GLY A 38 12.04 -5.77 -10.30
CA GLY A 38 13.34 -6.44 -10.26
C GLY A 38 13.44 -7.45 -9.12
N GLN A 39 12.95 -7.10 -7.92
CA GLN A 39 12.91 -8.02 -6.79
C GLN A 39 12.01 -9.24 -7.08
N ILE A 40 10.86 -9.03 -7.74
CA ILE A 40 9.97 -10.13 -8.15
C ILE A 40 10.69 -11.04 -9.16
N LEU A 41 11.35 -10.48 -10.17
CA LEU A 41 12.08 -11.26 -11.17
C LEU A 41 13.17 -12.15 -10.56
N GLU A 42 13.91 -11.61 -9.59
CA GLU A 42 14.98 -12.32 -8.89
C GLU A 42 14.45 -13.49 -8.05
N LYS A 43 13.34 -13.27 -7.35
CA LYS A 43 12.79 -14.19 -6.34
C LYS A 43 11.82 -15.21 -6.94
N GLU A 44 11.11 -14.87 -8.01
CA GLU A 44 10.11 -15.70 -8.70
C GLU A 44 10.66 -16.23 -10.05
N LYS A 45 11.63 -17.14 -9.97
CA LYS A 45 12.33 -17.70 -11.15
C LYS A 45 11.43 -18.55 -12.05
N GLN A 46 10.47 -19.25 -11.45
CA GLN A 46 9.44 -20.03 -12.15
C GLN A 46 8.09 -19.39 -11.86
N ARG A 47 7.63 -18.57 -12.81
CA ARG A 47 6.40 -17.77 -12.67
C ARG A 47 5.44 -18.06 -13.80
N ASP A 48 4.16 -18.10 -13.48
CA ASP A 48 3.03 -18.30 -14.40
C ASP A 48 2.14 -17.04 -14.46
N PHE A 49 2.77 -15.89 -14.24
CA PHE A 49 2.15 -14.57 -14.26
C PHE A 49 3.03 -13.56 -14.99
N ASP A 50 2.39 -12.53 -15.55
CA ASP A 50 3.09 -11.40 -16.16
C ASP A 50 3.43 -10.35 -15.11
N ILE A 51 4.57 -9.66 -15.24
CA ILE A 51 4.88 -8.45 -14.47
C ILE A 51 4.56 -7.25 -15.36
N VAL A 52 3.69 -6.36 -14.88
CA VAL A 52 3.15 -5.25 -15.67
C VAL A 52 3.36 -3.93 -14.94
N ILE A 53 4.00 -2.96 -15.61
CA ILE A 53 4.08 -1.59 -15.14
C ILE A 53 3.20 -0.72 -16.03
N CYS A 54 2.22 -0.07 -15.42
CA CYS A 54 1.31 0.89 -16.05
C CYS A 54 1.77 2.32 -15.73
N LEU A 55 1.95 3.13 -16.76
CA LEU A 55 2.48 4.49 -16.67
C LEU A 55 1.79 5.42 -17.68
N PRO A 56 1.78 6.75 -17.46
CA PRO A 56 1.11 7.68 -18.37
C PRO A 56 1.85 7.85 -19.71
N ASP A 57 3.16 7.59 -19.74
CA ASP A 57 4.01 7.78 -20.92
C ASP A 57 5.25 6.86 -20.85
N THR A 58 5.64 6.27 -21.98
CA THR A 58 6.82 5.41 -22.15
C THR A 58 8.09 6.15 -22.56
N GLU A 59 8.06 7.47 -22.74
CA GLU A 59 9.28 8.24 -23.05
C GLU A 59 10.34 8.24 -21.93
N LYS A 60 9.95 7.86 -20.69
CA LYS A 60 10.84 7.82 -19.51
C LYS A 60 11.20 6.41 -19.03
N LEU A 61 11.16 5.43 -19.93
CA LEU A 61 11.54 4.04 -19.60
C LEU A 61 13.01 3.95 -19.12
N PRO A 62 13.35 2.92 -18.31
CA PRO A 62 14.72 2.69 -17.86
C PRO A 62 15.69 2.57 -19.03
N VAL A 63 16.98 2.85 -18.76
CA VAL A 63 18.07 2.77 -19.76
C VAL A 63 18.12 1.37 -20.40
N SER A 64 17.78 0.33 -19.64
CA SER A 64 17.55 -1.01 -20.14
C SER A 64 16.19 -1.53 -19.68
N ILE A 65 15.33 -1.86 -20.64
CA ILE A 65 14.02 -2.46 -20.40
C ILE A 65 14.23 -3.96 -20.24
N HIS A 66 13.93 -4.51 -19.07
CA HIS A 66 13.97 -5.97 -18.90
C HIS A 66 12.90 -6.63 -19.77
N GLU A 67 13.30 -7.65 -20.52
CA GLU A 67 12.43 -8.35 -21.48
C GLU A 67 11.27 -9.16 -20.85
N ASP A 68 11.24 -9.25 -19.52
CA ASP A 68 10.21 -9.97 -18.76
C ASP A 68 9.20 -9.02 -18.11
N ILE A 69 9.47 -7.71 -18.12
CA ILE A 69 8.54 -6.70 -17.64
C ILE A 69 7.76 -6.15 -18.83
N ARG A 70 6.45 -6.19 -18.75
CA ARG A 70 5.54 -5.57 -19.70
C ARG A 70 5.27 -4.14 -19.27
N TYR A 71 5.46 -3.19 -20.17
CA TYR A 71 5.16 -1.78 -19.93
C TYR A 71 3.92 -1.40 -20.74
N CYS A 72 2.94 -0.78 -20.08
CA CYS A 72 1.69 -0.37 -20.68
C CYS A 72 1.45 1.13 -20.45
N THR A 73 1.46 1.89 -21.54
CA THR A 73 1.05 3.29 -21.51
C THR A 73 -0.46 3.35 -21.41
N VAL A 74 -0.98 3.95 -20.35
CA VAL A 74 -2.41 4.07 -20.10
C VAL A 74 -2.80 5.53 -20.04
N ASP A 75 -3.78 5.89 -20.87
CA ASP A 75 -4.35 7.24 -20.88
C ASP A 75 -5.41 7.36 -19.79
N PHE A 76 -5.03 8.08 -18.73
CA PHE A 76 -5.89 8.37 -17.58
C PHE A 76 -6.56 9.76 -17.68
N SER A 77 -6.35 10.51 -18.77
CA SER A 77 -6.93 11.85 -18.95
C SER A 77 -8.46 11.86 -18.93
N ALA A 78 -9.06 10.70 -19.22
CA ALA A 78 -10.50 10.45 -19.16
C ALA A 78 -11.09 10.52 -17.73
N ILE A 79 -10.28 10.47 -16.68
CA ILE A 79 -10.73 10.45 -15.27
C ILE A 79 -10.90 11.88 -14.71
N ASN A 80 -11.66 12.74 -15.40
CA ASN A 80 -11.96 14.09 -14.92
C ASN A 80 -13.07 14.12 -13.83
N GLU A 81 -13.72 12.98 -13.57
CA GLU A 81 -14.90 12.91 -12.69
C GLU A 81 -14.61 12.47 -11.25
N LEU A 82 -13.40 11.98 -10.94
CA LEU A 82 -13.03 11.63 -9.56
C LEU A 82 -12.51 12.86 -8.80
N PRO A 83 -12.78 12.99 -7.49
CA PRO A 83 -12.20 14.05 -6.68
C PRO A 83 -10.69 13.82 -6.54
N VAL A 84 -9.93 14.44 -7.42
CA VAL A 84 -8.50 14.69 -7.24
C VAL A 84 -8.36 15.90 -6.31
N GLY A 85 -7.97 15.62 -5.07
CA GLY A 85 -7.61 16.64 -4.08
C GLY A 85 -6.15 17.05 -4.23
N ARG A 86 -5.34 16.77 -3.20
CA ARG A 86 -3.89 17.06 -3.17
C ARG A 86 -2.99 15.90 -3.65
N LEU A 87 -3.57 14.74 -3.97
CA LEU A 87 -2.86 13.57 -4.53
C LEU A 87 -2.96 13.56 -6.06
N SER A 88 -1.95 13.02 -6.74
CA SER A 88 -2.01 12.80 -8.18
C SER A 88 -3.17 11.84 -8.51
N SER A 89 -3.73 11.93 -9.71
CA SER A 89 -4.75 10.98 -10.20
C SER A 89 -4.28 9.53 -10.12
N ALA A 90 -2.94 9.31 -10.05
CA ALA A 90 -2.29 8.01 -9.93
C ALA A 90 -2.82 7.15 -8.79
N THR A 91 -3.21 7.76 -7.66
CA THR A 91 -3.80 7.02 -6.54
C THR A 91 -5.06 6.25 -6.93
N TYR A 92 -5.83 6.72 -7.91
CA TYR A 92 -7.01 6.01 -8.39
C TYR A 92 -6.73 5.05 -9.56
N HIS A 93 -5.58 5.12 -10.22
CA HIS A 93 -5.32 4.34 -11.45
C HIS A 93 -5.50 2.83 -11.22
N LYS A 94 -5.11 2.33 -10.03
CA LYS A 94 -5.22 0.92 -9.66
C LYS A 94 -6.65 0.36 -9.73
N ILE A 95 -7.68 1.18 -9.47
CA ILE A 95 -9.09 0.71 -9.47
C ILE A 95 -9.57 0.36 -10.89
N PHE A 96 -8.91 0.88 -11.91
CA PHE A 96 -9.27 0.64 -13.31
C PHE A 96 -8.64 -0.62 -13.87
N LEU A 97 -7.64 -1.22 -13.19
CA LEU A 97 -6.88 -2.38 -13.67
C LEU A 97 -7.79 -3.54 -14.15
N PRO A 98 -8.81 -3.99 -13.39
CA PRO A 98 -9.70 -5.06 -13.87
C PRO A 98 -10.43 -4.70 -15.17
N SER A 99 -10.85 -3.45 -15.34
CA SER A 99 -11.56 -3.00 -16.55
C SER A 99 -10.61 -2.79 -17.74
N ILE A 100 -9.40 -2.28 -17.49
CA ILE A 100 -8.36 -2.06 -18.51
C ILE A 100 -7.88 -3.39 -19.09
N PHE A 101 -7.68 -4.39 -18.23
CA PHE A 101 -7.13 -5.70 -18.58
C PHE A 101 -8.18 -6.82 -18.66
N LYS A 102 -9.47 -6.46 -18.81
CA LYS A 102 -10.61 -7.38 -18.74
C LYS A 102 -10.50 -8.64 -19.61
N ASP A 103 -9.89 -8.52 -20.79
CA ASP A 103 -9.77 -9.61 -21.77
C ASP A 103 -8.39 -10.31 -21.69
N GLN A 104 -7.52 -9.87 -20.77
CA GLN A 104 -6.13 -10.31 -20.67
C GLN A 104 -5.88 -11.11 -19.39
N TYR A 105 -6.33 -10.58 -18.24
CA TYR A 105 -6.00 -11.14 -16.93
C TYR A 105 -7.23 -11.48 -16.10
N GLU A 106 -7.29 -12.72 -15.61
CA GLU A 106 -8.31 -13.22 -14.71
C GLU A 106 -8.05 -12.80 -13.25
N GLN A 107 -6.78 -12.80 -12.85
CA GLN A 107 -6.31 -12.33 -11.53
C GLN A 107 -5.23 -11.27 -11.72
N ILE A 108 -5.36 -10.16 -10.99
CA ILE A 108 -4.38 -9.08 -10.99
C ILE A 108 -3.99 -8.77 -9.55
N LEU A 109 -2.75 -9.07 -9.18
CA LEU A 109 -2.18 -8.60 -7.92
C LEU A 109 -1.57 -7.21 -8.13
N TYR A 110 -2.24 -6.19 -7.62
CA TYR A 110 -1.70 -4.84 -7.59
C TYR A 110 -0.74 -4.67 -6.40
N LEU A 111 0.38 -3.98 -6.65
CA LEU A 111 1.34 -3.54 -5.64
C LEU A 111 1.60 -2.03 -5.77
N ASP A 112 1.61 -1.32 -4.65
CA ASP A 112 2.19 0.03 -4.57
C ASP A 112 3.71 -0.03 -4.83
N ALA A 113 4.28 1.08 -5.28
CA ALA A 113 5.72 1.16 -5.58
C ALA A 113 6.61 1.33 -4.35
N ASP A 114 6.01 1.48 -3.15
CA ASP A 114 6.67 1.58 -1.85
C ASP A 114 6.52 0.30 -1.01
N VAL A 115 6.49 -0.84 -1.69
CA VAL A 115 6.62 -2.16 -1.08
C VAL A 115 8.04 -2.72 -1.26
N TYR A 116 8.39 -3.72 -0.46
CA TYR A 116 9.62 -4.49 -0.57
C TYR A 116 9.28 -5.98 -0.56
N ILE A 117 9.76 -6.71 -1.57
CA ILE A 117 9.53 -8.16 -1.66
C ILE A 117 10.60 -8.88 -0.85
N ASN A 118 10.26 -9.24 0.38
CA ASN A 118 11.16 -9.88 1.32
C ASN A 118 11.40 -11.37 1.00
N ALA A 119 10.39 -12.05 0.47
CA ALA A 119 10.49 -13.46 0.08
C ALA A 119 9.51 -13.84 -1.05
N PRO A 120 9.76 -14.93 -1.79
CA PRO A 120 8.82 -15.44 -2.79
C PRO A 120 7.43 -15.70 -2.19
N CYS A 121 6.39 -15.19 -2.85
CA CYS A 121 5.00 -15.28 -2.38
C CYS A 121 3.95 -14.94 -3.45
N ILE A 122 4.36 -14.43 -4.62
CA ILE A 122 3.46 -13.82 -5.58
C ILE A 122 2.50 -14.83 -6.19
N SER A 123 3.02 -15.98 -6.63
CA SER A 123 2.19 -17.07 -7.18
C SER A 123 1.14 -17.55 -6.17
N GLN A 124 1.56 -17.72 -4.91
CA GLN A 124 0.67 -18.13 -3.83
C GLN A 124 -0.46 -17.12 -3.60
N ILE A 125 -0.15 -15.82 -3.61
CA ILE A 125 -1.17 -14.79 -3.48
C ILE A 125 -2.15 -14.87 -4.64
N LEU A 126 -1.65 -14.89 -5.89
CA LEU A 126 -2.50 -14.90 -7.09
C LEU A 126 -3.47 -16.09 -7.14
N ASP A 127 -3.08 -17.25 -6.59
CA ASP A 127 -3.91 -18.44 -6.57
C ASP A 127 -4.94 -18.48 -5.42
N SER A 128 -4.84 -17.55 -4.45
CA SER A 128 -5.67 -17.57 -3.23
C SER A 128 -7.13 -17.12 -3.40
N ASN A 129 -7.53 -16.54 -4.56
CA ASN A 129 -8.86 -15.94 -4.77
C ASN A 129 -9.61 -16.39 -6.05
N LYS A 130 -9.21 -17.52 -6.66
CA LYS A 130 -9.67 -17.90 -8.01
C LYS A 130 -11.21 -17.94 -8.14
N ASP A 131 -11.90 -18.48 -7.14
CA ASP A 131 -13.38 -18.58 -7.07
C ASP A 131 -13.99 -17.73 -5.94
N GLY A 132 -13.21 -16.80 -5.38
CA GLY A 132 -13.56 -16.06 -4.18
C GLY A 132 -14.28 -14.73 -4.41
N LYS A 133 -13.96 -13.77 -3.56
CA LYS A 133 -14.57 -12.43 -3.53
C LYS A 133 -14.04 -11.55 -4.67
N GLY A 134 -14.69 -10.41 -4.94
CA GLY A 134 -14.24 -9.47 -5.98
C GLY A 134 -12.79 -9.03 -5.83
N LEU A 135 -12.31 -8.88 -4.60
CA LEU A 135 -10.91 -8.60 -4.32
C LEU A 135 -10.48 -9.12 -2.95
N MET A 136 -9.17 -9.26 -2.71
CA MET A 136 -8.61 -9.54 -1.38
C MET A 136 -7.63 -8.45 -0.97
N MET A 137 -7.73 -8.02 0.29
CA MET A 137 -6.89 -6.96 0.86
C MET A 137 -6.55 -7.25 2.32
N ALA A 138 -5.36 -6.83 2.75
CA ALA A 138 -4.94 -6.96 4.14
C ALA A 138 -5.60 -5.90 5.02
N ILE A 139 -5.78 -6.22 6.30
CA ILE A 139 -6.26 -5.27 7.31
C ILE A 139 -5.36 -4.03 7.35
N ASP A 140 -5.97 -2.84 7.45
CA ASP A 140 -5.22 -1.59 7.59
C ASP A 140 -4.62 -1.47 8.99
N ILE A 141 -3.41 -0.93 9.09
CA ILE A 141 -2.73 -0.77 10.38
C ILE A 141 -3.55 0.05 11.37
N SER A 142 -4.30 1.06 10.91
CA SER A 142 -5.15 1.86 11.80
C SER A 142 -6.36 1.08 12.34
N GLU A 143 -6.78 0.00 11.66
CA GLU A 143 -7.80 -0.92 12.16
C GLU A 143 -7.22 -1.88 13.22
N ILE A 144 -5.96 -2.33 13.07
CA ILE A 144 -5.22 -3.08 14.11
C ILE A 144 -5.05 -2.21 15.37
N GLU A 145 -4.60 -0.96 15.21
CA GLU A 145 -4.48 0.00 16.33
C GLU A 145 -5.83 0.26 17.03
N ARG A 146 -6.91 0.37 16.27
CA ARG A 146 -8.25 0.58 16.83
C ARG A 146 -8.70 -0.61 17.68
N LYS A 147 -8.55 -1.83 17.16
CA LYS A 147 -8.96 -3.07 17.84
C LYS A 147 -8.09 -3.41 19.05
N SER A 148 -6.80 -3.11 19.00
CA SER A 148 -5.87 -3.31 20.14
C SER A 148 -6.06 -2.28 21.27
N GLY A 149 -6.73 -1.17 20.98
CA GLY A 149 -6.99 -0.09 21.92
C GLY A 149 -6.02 1.08 21.84
N PHE A 150 -4.99 1.02 20.98
CA PHE A 150 -4.07 2.14 20.71
C PHE A 150 -4.79 3.36 20.13
N ASN A 151 -5.81 3.15 19.31
CA ASN A 151 -6.57 4.22 18.66
C ASN A 151 -8.08 3.95 18.65
N PHE A 152 -8.62 3.57 19.81
CA PHE A 152 -10.01 3.12 19.94
C PHE A 152 -11.05 4.16 19.45
N HIS A 153 -10.76 5.46 19.60
CA HIS A 153 -11.68 6.56 19.26
C HIS A 153 -11.48 7.08 17.83
N ASN A 154 -11.28 6.18 16.87
CA ASN A 154 -11.09 6.56 15.48
C ASN A 154 -12.46 6.72 14.77
N ALA A 155 -13.03 7.92 14.86
CA ALA A 155 -14.34 8.24 14.27
C ALA A 155 -14.45 7.93 12.77
N TYR A 156 -13.33 8.02 12.04
CA TYR A 156 -13.26 7.66 10.63
C TYR A 156 -13.51 6.17 10.42
N LEU A 157 -12.88 5.31 11.22
CA LEU A 157 -13.02 3.85 11.13
C LEU A 157 -14.34 3.35 11.72
N ASN A 158 -14.87 4.04 12.73
CA ASN A 158 -16.12 3.63 13.41
C ASN A 158 -17.32 3.51 12.46
N ARG A 159 -17.32 4.21 11.32
CA ARG A 159 -18.37 4.08 10.31
C ARG A 159 -18.45 2.70 9.66
N TYR A 160 -17.37 1.92 9.70
CA TYR A 160 -17.31 0.55 9.14
C TYR A 160 -17.82 -0.52 10.11
N ILE A 161 -18.01 -0.18 11.39
CA ILE A 161 -18.56 -1.11 12.40
C ILE A 161 -19.98 -1.54 12.02
N ALA A 162 -20.82 -0.59 11.60
CA ALA A 162 -22.19 -0.87 11.17
C ALA A 162 -22.23 -1.74 9.90
N LEU A 163 -21.21 -1.65 9.05
CA LEU A 163 -21.03 -2.48 7.87
C LEU A 163 -20.43 -3.86 8.17
N LYS A 164 -20.13 -4.15 9.45
CA LYS A 164 -19.37 -5.35 9.87
C LYS A 164 -18.09 -5.56 9.04
N HIS A 165 -17.50 -4.47 8.57
CA HIS A 165 -16.35 -4.45 7.68
C HIS A 165 -15.09 -4.05 8.43
N GLN A 166 -14.00 -4.79 8.22
CA GLN A 166 -12.68 -4.41 8.71
C GLN A 166 -12.01 -3.56 7.64
N TYR A 167 -11.66 -2.32 7.98
CA TYR A 167 -11.01 -1.42 7.02
C TYR A 167 -9.67 -2.00 6.55
N ARG A 168 -9.48 -2.04 5.23
CA ARG A 168 -8.34 -2.68 4.55
C ARG A 168 -7.41 -1.65 3.89
N ASN A 169 -6.13 -1.99 3.81
CA ASN A 169 -5.10 -1.18 3.14
C ASN A 169 -5.09 -1.44 1.62
N ALA A 170 -4.96 -0.38 0.81
CA ALA A 170 -5.03 -0.44 -0.65
C ALA A 170 -3.69 -0.46 -1.39
N GLY A 171 -2.58 -0.74 -0.68
CA GLY A 171 -1.26 -0.88 -1.31
C GLY A 171 -0.95 -2.27 -1.85
N VAL A 172 -1.70 -3.29 -1.42
CA VAL A 172 -1.64 -4.63 -1.99
C VAL A 172 -3.07 -5.13 -2.16
N ILE A 173 -3.46 -5.37 -3.42
CA ILE A 173 -4.83 -5.76 -3.77
C ILE A 173 -4.81 -6.89 -4.78
N LEU A 174 -5.39 -8.03 -4.43
CA LEU A 174 -5.63 -9.09 -5.40
C LEU A 174 -7.03 -8.92 -5.99
N PHE A 175 -7.12 -8.54 -7.25
CA PHE A 175 -8.38 -8.39 -7.97
C PHE A 175 -8.79 -9.70 -8.66
N ASN A 176 -10.04 -10.10 -8.46
CA ASN A 176 -10.71 -11.10 -9.29
C ASN A 176 -11.45 -10.37 -10.41
N THR A 177 -10.82 -10.28 -11.59
CA THR A 177 -11.30 -9.48 -12.71
C THR A 177 -12.71 -9.90 -13.14
N LYS A 178 -12.93 -11.21 -13.29
CA LYS A 178 -14.22 -11.76 -13.72
C LYS A 178 -15.34 -11.43 -12.73
N ARG A 179 -15.09 -11.57 -11.42
CA ARG A 179 -16.09 -11.26 -10.38
C ARG A 179 -16.44 -9.77 -10.37
N LEU A 180 -15.44 -8.90 -10.44
CA LEU A 180 -15.63 -7.45 -10.42
C LEU A 180 -16.42 -6.95 -11.62
N LEU A 181 -16.11 -7.45 -12.82
CA LEU A 181 -16.86 -7.09 -14.04
C LEU A 181 -18.31 -7.56 -13.97
N LYS A 182 -18.58 -8.75 -13.40
CA LYS A 182 -19.95 -9.27 -13.24
C LYS A 182 -20.84 -8.40 -12.36
N ILE A 183 -20.26 -7.72 -11.37
CA ILE A 183 -21.00 -6.84 -10.45
C ILE A 183 -20.99 -5.37 -10.87
N ASP A 184 -20.45 -5.03 -12.05
CA ASP A 184 -20.33 -3.64 -12.52
C ASP A 184 -19.64 -2.72 -11.50
N TYR A 185 -18.56 -3.23 -10.89
CA TYR A 185 -17.89 -2.62 -9.74
C TYR A 185 -17.52 -1.14 -9.97
N LEU A 186 -17.05 -0.83 -11.18
CA LEU A 186 -16.52 0.49 -11.49
C LEU A 186 -17.64 1.53 -11.58
N THR A 187 -18.82 1.16 -12.09
CA THR A 187 -19.96 2.06 -12.13
C THR A 187 -20.44 2.40 -10.72
N GLN A 188 -20.50 1.40 -9.83
CA GLN A 188 -20.81 1.63 -8.42
C GLN A 188 -19.81 2.59 -7.75
N MET A 189 -18.52 2.40 -8.02
CA MET A 189 -17.45 3.25 -7.48
C MET A 189 -17.53 4.68 -8.02
N MET A 190 -17.71 4.86 -9.32
CA MET A 190 -17.78 6.19 -9.95
C MET A 190 -19.02 6.95 -9.48
N ASP A 191 -20.18 6.29 -9.40
CA ASP A 191 -21.42 6.89 -8.90
C ASP A 191 -21.30 7.35 -7.45
N TYR A 192 -20.70 6.52 -6.59
CA TYR A 192 -20.46 6.88 -5.20
C TYR A 192 -19.47 8.05 -5.10
N ALA A 193 -18.35 7.99 -5.82
CA ALA A 193 -17.34 9.04 -5.79
C ALA A 193 -17.90 10.39 -6.24
N LYS A 194 -18.75 10.41 -7.27
CA LYS A 194 -19.41 11.64 -7.77
C LYS A 194 -20.36 12.24 -6.73
N LYS A 195 -21.19 11.41 -6.08
CA LYS A 195 -22.17 11.84 -5.08
C LYS A 195 -21.55 12.20 -3.73
N HIS A 196 -20.41 11.60 -3.38
CA HIS A 196 -19.85 11.66 -2.02
C HIS A 196 -18.38 12.06 -1.98
N ARG A 197 -17.95 12.96 -2.88
CA ARG A 197 -16.56 13.43 -2.98
C ARG A 197 -15.92 13.79 -1.63
N HIS A 198 -16.63 14.54 -0.78
CA HIS A 198 -16.15 14.98 0.53
C HIS A 198 -15.94 13.85 1.55
N LYS A 199 -16.48 12.65 1.30
CA LYS A 199 -16.32 11.47 2.18
C LYS A 199 -15.07 10.65 1.86
N LEU A 200 -14.44 10.86 0.71
CA LEU A 200 -13.25 10.11 0.25
C LEU A 200 -11.95 10.63 0.90
N LEU A 201 -11.89 10.58 2.25
CA LEU A 201 -10.81 11.18 3.04
C LEU A 201 -9.46 10.46 2.87
N ARG A 202 -9.47 9.18 2.50
CA ARG A 202 -8.31 8.37 2.09
C ARG A 202 -8.51 7.86 0.65
N HIS A 203 -9.06 8.71 -0.22
CA HIS A 203 -9.12 8.51 -1.68
C HIS A 203 -9.65 7.13 -2.12
N ASP A 204 -8.88 6.42 -2.95
CA ASP A 204 -9.16 5.09 -3.50
C ASP A 204 -9.43 4.07 -2.39
N GLN A 205 -8.62 4.05 -1.33
CA GLN A 205 -8.81 3.14 -0.20
C GLN A 205 -10.16 3.36 0.47
N THR A 206 -10.59 4.62 0.64
CA THR A 206 -11.95 4.91 1.14
C THR A 206 -13.00 4.39 0.19
N LEU A 207 -12.82 4.63 -1.10
CA LEU A 207 -13.80 4.28 -2.12
C LEU A 207 -14.01 2.77 -2.18
N ILE A 208 -12.92 2.01 -2.27
CA ILE A 208 -12.93 0.53 -2.29
C ILE A 208 -13.61 -0.01 -1.03
N ASN A 209 -13.14 0.38 0.15
CA ASN A 209 -13.67 -0.10 1.43
C ASN A 209 -15.13 0.28 1.68
N THR A 210 -15.66 1.30 1.00
CA THR A 210 -17.05 1.74 1.21
C THR A 210 -17.98 1.06 0.21
N VAL A 211 -17.59 1.06 -1.06
CA VAL A 211 -18.45 0.56 -2.14
C VAL A 211 -18.40 -0.96 -2.24
N LEU A 212 -17.22 -1.56 -2.10
CA LEU A 212 -17.00 -2.98 -2.34
C LEU A 212 -16.87 -3.80 -1.05
N HIS A 213 -17.29 -3.30 0.10
CA HIS A 213 -17.07 -3.96 1.40
C HIS A 213 -17.52 -5.44 1.43
N ASP A 214 -18.69 -5.77 0.86
CA ASP A 214 -19.19 -7.15 0.77
C ASP A 214 -18.38 -8.05 -0.20
N GLU A 215 -17.58 -7.44 -1.07
CA GLU A 215 -16.75 -8.07 -2.10
C GLU A 215 -15.26 -8.08 -1.74
N ILE A 216 -14.90 -7.66 -0.51
CA ILE A 216 -13.54 -7.71 -0.01
C ILE A 216 -13.33 -8.96 0.84
N GLY A 217 -12.52 -9.89 0.34
CA GLY A 217 -11.94 -10.99 1.08
C GLY A 217 -10.70 -10.58 1.88
N SER A 218 -10.23 -11.47 2.76
CA SER A 218 -9.10 -11.20 3.64
C SER A 218 -7.79 -11.70 3.05
N LEU A 219 -6.83 -10.81 2.82
CA LEU A 219 -5.44 -11.17 2.54
C LEU A 219 -4.63 -11.15 3.85
N SER A 220 -3.68 -12.07 4.01
CA SER A 220 -2.81 -12.10 5.20
C SER A 220 -2.07 -10.78 5.37
N PHE A 221 -1.95 -10.31 6.61
CA PHE A 221 -1.15 -9.12 6.94
C PHE A 221 0.32 -9.29 6.56
N LEU A 222 0.82 -10.54 6.47
CA LEU A 222 2.19 -10.84 6.02
C LEU A 222 2.44 -10.50 4.54
N TYR A 223 1.38 -10.36 3.73
CA TYR A 223 1.46 -9.96 2.32
C TYR A 223 1.27 -8.44 2.12
N ASN A 224 1.08 -7.67 3.19
CA ASN A 224 1.02 -6.21 3.16
C ASN A 224 1.38 -5.68 4.56
N TYR A 225 2.60 -6.00 5.00
CA TYR A 225 3.06 -5.72 6.35
C TYR A 225 3.45 -4.24 6.45
N GLN A 226 2.52 -3.44 6.97
CA GLN A 226 2.65 -1.99 7.05
C GLN A 226 3.66 -1.60 8.14
N LEU A 227 4.82 -1.08 7.71
CA LEU A 227 5.92 -0.69 8.59
C LEU A 227 5.61 0.62 9.32
N ILE A 228 5.53 0.53 10.65
CA ILE A 228 5.43 1.64 11.59
C ILE A 228 6.26 1.30 12.83
N ASP A 229 6.52 2.28 13.71
CA ASP A 229 7.29 2.11 14.95
C ASP A 229 6.84 0.88 15.78
N THR A 230 5.56 0.50 15.75
CA THR A 230 5.02 -0.63 16.53
C THR A 230 5.06 -1.98 15.80
N THR A 231 5.27 -2.02 14.49
CA THR A 231 5.34 -3.28 13.71
C THR A 231 6.77 -3.69 13.38
N ILE A 232 7.70 -2.73 13.32
CA ILE A 232 9.13 -2.99 13.07
C ILE A 232 9.74 -3.97 14.10
N PRO A 233 9.53 -3.82 15.43
CA PRO A 233 10.09 -4.75 16.41
C PRO A 233 9.57 -6.19 16.33
N LEU A 234 8.51 -6.43 15.55
CA LEU A 234 7.86 -7.74 15.42
C LEU A 234 8.26 -8.46 14.12
N LEU A 235 9.18 -7.90 13.34
CA LEU A 235 9.58 -8.46 12.04
C LEU A 235 10.21 -9.84 12.14
N GLU A 236 11.10 -10.03 13.12
CA GLU A 236 11.76 -11.32 13.36
C GLU A 236 10.75 -12.41 13.71
N GLU A 237 9.69 -12.05 14.43
CA GLU A 237 8.64 -12.97 14.85
C GLU A 237 7.73 -13.36 13.67
N PHE A 238 7.26 -12.37 12.92
CA PHE A 238 6.23 -12.59 11.90
C PHE A 238 6.77 -12.98 10.52
N GLN A 239 8.04 -12.68 10.23
CA GLN A 239 8.69 -13.00 8.95
C GLN A 239 7.84 -12.64 7.72
N PRO A 240 7.39 -11.37 7.61
CA PRO A 240 6.50 -10.94 6.53
C PRO A 240 7.14 -11.13 5.14
N LYS A 241 6.29 -11.40 4.15
CA LYS A 241 6.71 -11.65 2.76
C LYS A 241 6.78 -10.38 1.94
N ILE A 242 5.90 -9.42 2.22
CA ILE A 242 5.88 -8.10 1.59
C ILE A 242 5.85 -7.04 2.69
N LEU A 243 6.89 -6.22 2.74
CA LEU A 243 6.93 -5.03 3.59
C LEU A 243 6.31 -3.86 2.83
N HIS A 244 5.54 -3.02 3.50
CA HIS A 244 4.96 -1.82 2.91
C HIS A 244 5.42 -0.61 3.71
N PHE A 245 6.23 0.26 3.11
CA PHE A 245 6.77 1.47 3.72
C PHE A 245 5.68 2.54 3.85
N VAL A 246 4.66 2.33 4.68
CA VAL A 246 3.56 3.31 4.81
C VAL A 246 4.04 4.63 5.41
N GLY A 247 3.40 5.74 5.00
CA GLY A 247 3.71 7.07 5.53
C GLY A 247 4.76 7.82 4.73
N GLU A 248 5.47 8.74 5.40
CA GLU A 248 6.42 9.67 4.76
C GLU A 248 7.85 9.13 4.60
N LEU A 249 8.28 8.21 5.46
CA LEU A 249 9.63 7.64 5.37
C LEU A 249 9.65 6.58 4.27
N LYS A 250 10.62 6.68 3.37
CA LYS A 250 10.84 5.75 2.27
C LYS A 250 12.34 5.44 2.18
N PRO A 251 12.71 4.24 1.70
CA PRO A 251 14.12 3.91 1.49
C PRO A 251 14.86 4.92 0.62
N TRP A 252 14.17 5.57 -0.32
CA TRP A 252 14.75 6.59 -1.21
C TRP A 252 14.62 8.03 -0.72
N ASN A 253 14.31 8.26 0.55
CA ASN A 253 14.29 9.62 1.09
C ASN A 253 14.94 9.78 2.46
N THR A 254 15.39 8.69 3.07
CA THR A 254 16.13 8.71 4.32
C THR A 254 17.11 7.54 4.38
N GLU A 255 18.23 7.78 5.05
CA GLU A 255 19.24 6.77 5.41
C GLU A 255 19.12 6.38 6.90
N GLU A 256 18.22 7.02 7.64
CA GLU A 256 18.06 6.84 9.08
C GLU A 256 17.05 5.73 9.42
N GLY A 257 17.28 5.10 10.58
CA GLY A 257 16.38 4.12 11.16
C GLY A 257 16.26 2.83 10.35
N PHE A 258 15.28 2.00 10.71
CA PHE A 258 15.04 0.72 10.04
C PHE A 258 14.66 0.88 8.56
N ILE A 259 13.95 1.95 8.20
CA ILE A 259 13.60 2.18 6.79
C ILE A 259 14.84 2.59 5.99
N GLY A 260 15.73 3.38 6.58
CA GLY A 260 16.99 3.79 5.98
C GLY A 260 17.97 2.66 5.71
N SER A 261 17.87 1.51 6.40
CA SER A 261 18.74 0.35 6.12
C SER A 261 18.53 -0.24 4.72
N PHE A 262 17.43 0.12 4.03
CA PHE A 262 17.17 -0.27 2.64
C PHE A 262 17.72 0.74 1.62
N HIS A 263 18.23 1.90 2.06
CA HIS A 263 18.62 3.01 1.19
C HIS A 263 19.65 2.59 0.16
N THR A 264 20.74 1.94 0.59
CA THR A 264 21.84 1.54 -0.30
C THR A 264 21.38 0.60 -1.43
N GLU A 265 20.43 -0.30 -1.16
CA GLU A 265 19.89 -1.20 -2.20
C GLU A 265 19.12 -0.41 -3.28
N TYR A 266 18.31 0.56 -2.84
CA TYR A 266 17.57 1.45 -3.74
C TYR A 266 18.51 2.37 -4.53
N GLU A 267 19.48 3.00 -3.86
CA GLU A 267 20.48 3.87 -4.48
C GLU A 267 21.26 3.13 -5.56
N HIS A 268 21.74 1.92 -5.25
CA HIS A 268 22.49 1.09 -6.20
C HIS A 268 21.66 0.74 -7.45
N TYR A 269 20.44 0.23 -7.25
CA TYR A 269 19.57 -0.14 -8.36
C TYR A 269 19.19 1.06 -9.23
N ILE A 270 18.82 2.18 -8.60
CA ILE A 270 18.38 3.38 -9.31
C ILE A 270 19.56 4.03 -10.04
N GLY A 271 20.74 4.09 -9.43
CA GLY A 271 21.96 4.58 -10.10
C GLY A 271 22.31 3.77 -11.35
N GLN A 272 22.06 2.46 -11.36
CA GLN A 272 22.29 1.60 -12.52
C GLN A 272 21.23 1.73 -13.61
N HIS A 273 19.95 1.78 -13.24
CA HIS A 273 18.85 1.68 -14.20
C HIS A 273 18.22 3.03 -14.60
N PHE A 274 18.38 4.05 -13.75
CA PHE A 274 17.82 5.40 -13.88
C PHE A 274 18.86 6.45 -13.46
N PRO A 275 20.02 6.56 -14.14
CA PRO A 275 21.11 7.45 -13.72
C PRO A 275 20.76 8.95 -13.71
N ALA A 276 19.68 9.35 -14.40
CA ALA A 276 19.16 10.71 -14.37
C ALA A 276 18.24 10.99 -13.17
N HIS A 277 17.84 9.95 -12.43
CA HIS A 277 16.98 10.06 -11.25
C HIS A 277 17.84 10.24 -10.00
N GLN A 278 17.75 11.41 -9.38
CA GLN A 278 18.47 11.71 -8.16
C GLN A 278 17.66 11.27 -6.94
N ILE A 279 18.33 10.67 -5.97
CA ILE A 279 17.78 10.33 -4.67
C ILE A 279 18.47 11.23 -3.66
N ASP A 280 17.70 12.10 -3.03
CA ASP A 280 18.18 12.94 -1.93
C ASP A 280 17.66 12.37 -0.61
N SER A 281 18.54 12.21 0.37
CA SER A 281 18.18 11.79 1.72
C SER A 281 17.94 13.01 2.63
N LYS A 282 17.01 12.86 3.57
CA LYS A 282 16.74 13.78 4.66
C LYS A 282 16.69 13.01 5.97
N THR A 283 16.84 13.72 7.08
CA THR A 283 16.63 13.13 8.41
C THR A 283 15.18 12.70 8.59
N GLU A 284 14.92 11.70 9.43
CA GLU A 284 13.55 11.28 9.75
C GLU A 284 12.73 12.46 10.31
N PHE A 285 13.37 13.29 11.13
CA PHE A 285 12.73 14.47 11.71
C PHE A 285 12.23 15.43 10.64
N GLU A 286 13.05 15.77 9.66
CA GLU A 286 12.69 16.69 8.58
C GLU A 286 11.49 16.16 7.79
N LEU A 287 11.52 14.88 7.41
CA LEU A 287 10.43 14.23 6.66
C LEU A 287 9.13 14.20 7.45
N LYS A 288 9.18 13.76 8.71
CA LYS A 288 8.01 13.72 9.62
C LYS A 288 7.47 15.13 9.86
N PHE A 289 8.34 16.12 10.03
CA PHE A 289 7.95 17.52 10.21
C PHE A 289 7.29 18.11 8.97
N GLU A 290 7.86 17.90 7.77
CA GLU A 290 7.27 18.32 6.50
C GLU A 290 5.90 17.65 6.27
N SER A 291 5.78 16.36 6.53
CA SER A 291 4.52 15.60 6.49
C SER A 291 3.48 16.20 7.44
N ARG A 292 3.87 16.48 8.69
CA ARG A 292 2.98 17.07 9.71
C ARG A 292 2.52 18.47 9.35
N LYS A 293 3.36 19.32 8.74
CA LYS A 293 2.98 20.66 8.25
C LYS A 293 1.95 20.58 7.12
N LYS A 294 2.09 19.60 6.21
CA LYS A 294 1.13 19.36 5.11
C LYS A 294 -0.23 18.86 5.65
N LYS A 295 -0.20 18.04 6.71
CA LYS A 295 -1.38 17.44 7.37
C LYS A 295 -1.79 18.22 8.63
N ARG A 296 -2.33 19.43 8.44
CA ARG A 296 -2.80 20.26 9.58
C ARG A 296 -3.83 19.52 10.41
N LYS A 297 -3.61 19.44 11.73
CA LYS A 297 -4.53 18.78 12.67
C LYS A 297 -5.72 19.68 13.00
N TYR A 298 -5.47 20.99 13.10
CA TYR A 298 -6.50 21.97 13.43
C TYR A 298 -6.60 23.07 12.39
N LYS A 299 -7.84 23.48 12.07
CA LYS A 299 -8.10 24.67 11.23
C LYS A 299 -7.64 25.95 11.93
N ASN A 300 -7.84 26.03 13.25
CA ASN A 300 -7.40 27.16 14.08
C ASN A 300 -5.87 27.25 14.12
N VAL A 301 -5.32 28.43 13.78
CA VAL A 301 -3.86 28.65 13.61
C VAL A 301 -3.11 28.49 14.93
N VAL A 302 -3.60 29.08 16.02
CA VAL A 302 -2.95 29.02 17.33
C VAL A 302 -2.89 27.58 17.87
N ARG A 303 -4.01 26.86 17.81
CA ARG A 303 -4.06 25.43 18.20
C ARG A 303 -3.14 24.57 17.33
N GLU A 304 -3.02 24.90 16.05
CA GLU A 304 -2.12 24.19 15.15
C GLU A 304 -0.65 24.46 15.48
N GLN A 305 -0.27 25.72 15.77
CA GLN A 305 1.08 26.08 16.20
C GLN A 305 1.47 25.38 17.52
N LEU A 306 0.57 25.39 18.52
CA LEU A 306 0.77 24.65 19.76
C LEU A 306 0.94 23.14 19.50
N SER A 307 0.10 22.57 18.63
CA SER A 307 0.22 21.16 18.26
C SER A 307 1.53 20.84 17.54
N LEU A 308 2.06 21.75 16.72
CA LEU A 308 3.35 21.59 16.06
C LEU A 308 4.50 21.69 17.07
N GLY A 309 4.42 22.61 18.04
CA GLY A 309 5.41 22.71 19.14
C GLY A 309 5.49 21.43 19.96
N VAL A 310 4.33 20.84 20.33
CA VAL A 310 4.28 19.54 21.02
C VAL A 310 4.86 18.42 20.17
N PHE A 311 4.60 18.41 18.87
CA PHE A 311 5.18 17.44 17.94
C PHE A 311 6.71 17.54 17.90
N ILE A 312 7.26 18.75 17.71
CA ILE A 312 8.72 18.98 17.68
C ILE A 312 9.36 18.51 18.99
N GLY A 313 8.77 18.87 20.14
CA GLY A 313 9.29 18.47 21.44
C GLY A 313 9.33 16.95 21.61
N LYS A 314 8.30 16.23 21.16
CA LYS A 314 8.25 14.76 21.20
C LYS A 314 9.28 14.11 20.28
N GLU A 315 9.40 14.58 19.04
CA GLU A 315 10.36 13.98 18.09
C GLU A 315 11.81 14.26 18.49
N LYS A 316 12.11 15.47 19.00
CA LYS A 316 13.43 15.76 19.58
C LYS A 316 13.73 14.87 20.78
N LEU A 317 12.75 14.63 21.66
CA LEU A 317 12.93 13.74 22.80
C LEU A 317 13.21 12.30 22.36
N LYS A 318 12.49 11.78 21.35
CA LYS A 318 12.77 10.45 20.77
C LYS A 318 14.21 10.35 20.27
N HIS A 319 14.66 11.33 19.50
CA HIS A 319 16.01 11.38 18.94
C HIS A 319 17.09 11.51 20.02
N VAL A 320 16.82 12.24 21.11
CA VAL A 320 17.73 12.29 22.27
C VAL A 320 17.79 10.94 22.97
N LEU A 321 16.63 10.29 23.20
CA LEU A 321 16.57 8.99 23.86
C LEU A 321 17.27 7.88 23.04
N SER A 322 17.21 7.92 21.71
CA SER A 322 17.90 6.94 20.85
C SER A 322 19.44 7.00 20.97
N PHE A 323 20.03 8.11 21.44
CA PHE A 323 21.47 8.17 21.73
C PHE A 323 21.86 7.61 23.10
N PHE A 324 20.89 7.45 24.01
CA PHE A 324 21.11 6.90 25.35
C PHE A 324 20.76 5.41 25.44
N ASP A 325 20.22 4.82 24.36
CA ASP A 325 19.79 3.41 24.27
C ASP A 325 20.98 2.44 24.00
N GLU A 326 22.11 2.59 24.71
CA GLU A 326 22.97 1.43 25.02
C GLU A 326 22.48 0.68 26.27
N GLU A 327 21.60 1.29 27.09
CA GLU A 327 20.93 0.63 28.21
C GLU A 327 19.41 0.93 28.25
N SER A 328 18.65 0.01 27.63
CA SER A 328 17.30 -0.43 28.01
C SER A 328 16.06 0.46 27.70
N PRO A 329 15.29 0.08 26.65
CA PRO A 329 13.87 0.43 26.48
C PRO A 329 12.94 -0.11 27.59
N ASP A 330 13.44 -0.82 28.61
CA ASP A 330 12.61 -1.62 29.52
C ASP A 330 11.72 -0.74 30.41
N ASN A 331 12.10 0.48 30.79
CA ASN A 331 11.32 1.22 31.79
C ASN A 331 9.93 1.69 31.31
N VAL A 332 9.76 2.00 30.02
CA VAL A 332 8.43 2.32 29.44
C VAL A 332 7.70 1.03 29.05
N MET A 333 8.44 0.05 28.53
CA MET A 333 7.95 -1.30 28.20
C MET A 333 7.52 -2.11 29.44
N ASN A 334 7.96 -1.74 30.64
CA ASN A 334 7.58 -2.38 31.91
C ASN A 334 6.24 -1.90 32.46
N ASN A 335 5.65 -0.85 31.89
CA ASN A 335 4.33 -0.38 32.32
C ASN A 335 3.25 -1.44 32.00
N PRO A 336 2.51 -1.96 32.99
CA PRO A 336 1.54 -3.05 32.78
C PRO A 336 0.45 -2.72 31.75
N LYS A 337 0.05 -1.44 31.65
CA LYS A 337 -0.94 -1.00 30.67
C LYS A 337 -0.35 -1.01 29.26
N ILE A 338 0.89 -0.55 29.10
CA ILE A 338 1.59 -0.55 27.80
C ILE A 338 1.83 -1.99 27.33
N ARG A 339 2.32 -2.88 28.21
CA ARG A 339 2.45 -4.32 27.90
C ARG A 339 1.14 -4.95 27.46
N ARG A 340 0.03 -4.64 28.14
CA ARG A 340 -1.28 -5.18 27.79
C ARG A 340 -1.75 -4.70 26.42
N ILE A 341 -1.53 -3.44 26.08
CA ILE A 341 -1.91 -2.89 24.76
C ILE A 341 -1.00 -3.48 23.67
N LEU A 342 0.31 -3.57 23.88
CA LEU A 342 1.24 -4.22 22.94
C LEU A 342 0.91 -5.71 22.73
N SER A 343 0.58 -6.44 23.80
CA SER A 343 0.13 -7.83 23.73
C SER A 343 -1.16 -7.97 22.92
N ARG A 344 -2.12 -7.06 23.08
CA ARG A 344 -3.34 -7.01 22.27
C ARG A 344 -3.06 -6.65 20.81
N PHE A 345 -2.12 -5.75 20.56
CA PHE A 345 -1.68 -5.36 19.21
C PHE A 345 -1.09 -6.57 18.48
N ARG A 346 -0.14 -7.26 19.11
CA ARG A 346 0.42 -8.53 18.62
C ARG A 346 -0.67 -9.58 18.37
N SER A 347 -1.55 -9.81 19.34
CA SER A 347 -2.65 -10.78 19.20
C SER A 347 -3.64 -10.40 18.08
N THR A 348 -3.82 -9.11 17.78
CA THR A 348 -4.65 -8.65 16.66
C THR A 348 -3.97 -8.96 15.32
N ILE A 349 -2.65 -8.81 15.23
CA ILE A 349 -1.86 -9.24 14.06
C ILE A 349 -1.99 -10.76 13.89
N ASP A 350 -1.74 -11.55 14.95
CA ASP A 350 -1.88 -13.02 14.94
C ASP A 350 -3.26 -13.44 14.43
N THR A 351 -4.31 -12.84 14.98
CA THR A 351 -5.70 -13.13 14.58
C THR A 351 -5.94 -12.81 13.11
N SER A 352 -5.42 -11.68 12.61
CA SER A 352 -5.59 -11.28 11.21
C SER A 352 -4.89 -12.23 10.24
N ILE A 353 -3.77 -12.83 10.65
CA ILE A 353 -3.04 -13.84 9.89
C ILE A 353 -3.86 -15.14 9.89
N TYR A 354 -4.26 -15.60 11.08
CA TYR A 354 -4.98 -16.86 11.26
C TYR A 354 -6.39 -16.88 10.63
N GLU A 355 -7.14 -15.77 10.66
CA GLU A 355 -8.43 -15.63 9.98
C GLU A 355 -8.31 -15.89 8.47
N CYS A 356 -7.15 -15.57 7.87
CA CYS A 356 -6.88 -15.87 6.45
C CYS A 356 -6.61 -17.37 6.23
N GLU A 357 -5.84 -18.00 7.12
CA GLU A 357 -5.44 -19.41 7.00
C GLU A 357 -6.63 -20.38 7.19
N ILE A 358 -7.54 -20.11 8.13
CA ILE A 358 -8.79 -20.90 8.26
C ILE A 358 -9.75 -20.62 7.10
N GLY A 359 -9.83 -19.37 6.63
CA GLY A 359 -10.67 -19.02 5.47
C GLY A 359 -10.26 -19.82 4.22
N ALA A 360 -8.96 -19.99 4.00
CA ALA A 360 -8.42 -20.85 2.95
C ALA A 360 -8.76 -22.35 3.17
N SER A 361 -8.76 -22.80 4.44
CA SER A 361 -9.06 -24.20 4.82
C SER A 361 -10.55 -24.57 4.66
N ARG A 362 -11.48 -23.61 4.84
CA ARG A 362 -12.94 -23.84 4.70
C ARG A 362 -13.45 -23.72 3.26
N GLY A 363 -12.60 -23.29 2.32
CA GLY A 363 -12.91 -23.25 0.88
C GLY A 363 -12.60 -24.55 0.12
N VAL A 364 -12.17 -25.60 0.83
CA VAL A 364 -11.78 -26.92 0.26
C VAL A 364 -12.76 -28.04 0.67
N LEU A 365 -13.99 -27.69 1.08
CA LEU A 365 -15.06 -28.66 1.38
C LEU A 365 -16.29 -28.46 0.51
#